data_AF-A0A7V9ZQW8-F1
#
_entry.id   AF-A0A7V9ZQW8-F1
#
_cell.length_a   1.000
_cell.length_b   1.000
_cell.length_c   1.000
_cell.angle_alpha   90.00
_cell.angle_beta   90.00
_cell.angle_gamma   90.00
#
_symmetry.space_group_name_H-M   'P 1'
#
loop_
_entity.id
_entity.type
_entity.pdbx_description
1 polymer ?
#
loop_
_entity_poly.entity_id
_entity_poly.type
_entity_poly.pdbx_seq_one_letter_code
_entity_poly.pdbx_strand_id
1 'polypeptide(L)' 'MPRYSPHLNIVETLWRKLKYEWLAAKDYETKETLCYAVRLALKAVGTSLRINFSGFNLSLL' A
#
# COMPACT_ATOMS: atom_id res chain seq x y z
N MET A 1 7.62 -9.27 -15.80
CA MET A 1 8.19 -8.26 -14.87
C MET A 1 9.65 -8.59 -14.63
N PRO A 2 10.60 -7.63 -14.69
CA PRO A 2 11.97 -7.90 -14.29
C PRO A 2 11.99 -8.26 -12.79
N ARG A 3 12.84 -9.22 -12.43
CA ARG A 3 12.75 -10.01 -11.19
C ARG A 3 13.03 -9.22 -9.90
N TYR A 4 13.52 -7.98 -9.98
CA TYR A 4 14.01 -7.20 -8.83
C TYR A 4 13.88 -5.68 -9.02
N SER A 5 12.69 -5.17 -9.32
CA SER A 5 12.44 -3.72 -9.30
C SER A 5 11.46 -3.36 -8.19
N PRO A 6 11.89 -3.28 -6.91
CA PRO A 6 11.02 -2.97 -5.77
C PRO A 6 10.35 -1.59 -5.91
N HIS A 7 10.94 -0.69 -6.71
CA HIS A 7 10.41 0.63 -7.04
C HIS A 7 9.27 0.60 -8.09
N LEU A 8 9.09 -0.51 -8.81
CA LEU A 8 8.03 -0.71 -9.80
C LEU A 8 6.92 -1.67 -9.33
N ASN A 9 7.08 -2.30 -8.15
CA ASN A 9 6.10 -3.25 -7.67
C ASN A 9 4.99 -2.52 -6.91
N ILE A 10 3.90 -2.21 -7.62
CA ILE A 10 2.72 -1.49 -7.10
C ILE A 10 2.22 -2.07 -5.77
N VAL A 11 2.27 -3.40 -5.63
CA VAL A 11 1.83 -4.08 -4.40
C VAL A 11 2.75 -3.82 -3.20
N GLU A 12 4.06 -3.61 -3.41
CA GLU A 12 5.00 -3.25 -2.35
C GLU A 12 4.77 -1.82 -1.86
N THR A 13 4.46 -0.90 -2.78
CA THR A 13 4.05 0.47 -2.42
C THR A 13 2.75 0.45 -1.62
N LEU A 14 1.77 -0.34 -2.06
CA LEU A 14 0.51 -0.54 -1.34
C LEU A 14 0.76 -1.09 0.07
N TRP A 15 1.61 -2.11 0.20
CA TRP A 15 1.94 -2.72 1.49
C TRP A 15 2.65 -1.74 2.44
N ARG A 16 3.54 -0.88 1.90
CA ARG A 16 4.19 0.17 2.67
C ARG A 16 3.17 1.19 3.19
N LYS A 17 2.30 1.72 2.32
CA LYS A 17 1.23 2.66 2.72
C LYS A 17 0.32 2.05 3.78
N LEU A 18 -0.08 0.81 3.58
CA LEU A 18 -0.95 0.09 4.50
C LEU A 18 -0.33 -0.03 5.90
N LYS A 19 0.92 -0.49 6.01
CA LYS A 19 1.59 -0.69 7.30
C LYS A 19 1.93 0.60 8.04
N TYR A 20 2.36 1.64 7.33
CA TYR A 20 2.95 2.83 7.96
C TYR A 20 1.98 4.00 8.07
N GLU A 21 0.91 4.03 7.27
CA GLU A 21 -0.01 5.17 7.23
C GLU A 21 -1.46 4.79 7.55
N TRP A 22 -1.91 3.58 7.24
CA TRP A 22 -3.34 3.22 7.36
C TRP A 22 -3.68 2.32 8.54
N LEU A 23 -2.73 1.51 9.00
CA LEU A 23 -2.88 0.67 10.18
C LEU A 23 -2.37 1.41 11.42
N ALA A 24 -3.15 1.37 12.50
CA ALA A 24 -2.71 1.85 13.80
C ALA A 24 -2.10 0.70 14.62
N ALA A 25 -1.30 1.04 15.63
CA ALA A 25 -0.67 0.04 16.51
C ALA A 25 -1.69 -0.93 17.14
N LYS A 26 -2.89 -0.43 17.48
CA LYS A 26 -3.99 -1.24 18.03
C LYS A 26 -4.50 -2.33 17.07
N ASP A 27 -4.36 -2.12 15.76
CA ASP A 27 -4.84 -3.09 14.78
C ASP A 27 -3.96 -4.34 14.76
N TYR A 28 -2.75 -4.28 15.32
CA TYR A 28 -1.83 -5.41 15.46
C TYR A 28 -2.07 -6.26 16.72
N GLU A 29 -3.05 -5.91 17.55
CA GLU A 29 -3.30 -6.60 18.82
C GLU A 29 -3.71 -8.07 18.63
N THR A 30 -4.55 -8.35 17.63
CA THR A 30 -4.97 -9.72 17.30
C THR A 30 -4.97 -9.95 15.80
N LYS A 31 -4.88 -11.23 15.41
CA LYS A 31 -5.00 -11.64 14.01
C LYS A 31 -6.32 -11.19 13.39
N GLU A 32 -7.41 -11.22 14.16
CA GLU A 32 -8.75 -10.88 13.70
C GLU A 32 -8.88 -9.38 13.44
N THR A 33 -8.41 -8.55 14.38
CA THR A 33 -8.38 -7.09 14.26
C THR A 33 -7.51 -6.67 13.08
N LEU A 34 -6.32 -7.27 12.94
CA LEU A 34 -5.42 -7.01 11.82
C LEU A 34 -6.08 -7.35 10.48
N CYS A 35 -6.67 -8.55 10.37
CA CYS A 35 -7.33 -8.98 9.14
C CYS A 35 -8.55 -8.11 8.80
N TYR A 36 -9.28 -7.63 9.81
CA TYR A 36 -10.40 -6.71 9.61
C TYR A 36 -9.91 -5.33 9.12
N ALA A 37 -8.94 -4.72 9.81
CA ALA A 37 -8.38 -3.42 9.45
C ALA A 37 -7.75 -3.42 8.05
N VAL A 38 -7.01 -4.49 7.70
CA VAL A 38 -6.45 -4.67 6.35
C VAL A 38 -7.55 -4.73 5.29
N ARG A 39 -8.63 -5.50 5.52
CA ARG A 39 -9.76 -5.58 4.57
C ARG A 39 -10.47 -4.25 4.39
N LEU A 40 -10.67 -3.49 5.48
CA LEU A 40 -11.25 -2.15 5.41
C LEU A 40 -10.37 -1.18 4.63
N ALA A 41 -9.07 -1.15 4.94
CA ALA A 41 -8.12 -0.30 4.24
C ALA A 41 -8.10 -0.62 2.74
N LEU A 42 -8.01 -1.90 2.37
CA LEU A 42 -8.04 -2.34 0.96
C LEU A 42 -9.36 -2.00 0.27
N LYS A 43 -10.51 -2.10 0.95
CA LYS A 43 -11.82 -1.68 0.40
C LYS A 43 -11.91 -0.17 0.17
N ALA A 44 -11.21 0.62 1.00
CA ALA A 44 -11.15 2.06 0.87
C ALA A 44 -10.14 2.53 -0.21
N VAL A 45 -9.24 1.66 -0.68
CA VAL A 45 -8.33 1.97 -1.80
C VAL A 45 -9.13 2.24 -3.06
N GLY A 46 -8.85 3.36 -3.72
CA GLY A 46 -9.54 3.78 -4.94
C GLY A 46 -10.84 4.55 -4.70
N THR A 47 -11.30 4.64 -3.44
CA THR A 47 -12.44 5.49 -3.05
C THR A 47 -11.98 6.64 -2.15
N SER A 48 -11.61 6.33 -0.90
CA SER A 48 -11.15 7.31 0.08
C SER A 48 -9.62 7.31 0.24
N LEU A 49 -8.95 6.19 -0.05
CA LEU A 49 -7.49 6.07 0.03
C LEU A 49 -6.92 6.06 -1.38
N ARG A 50 -6.10 7.07 -1.70
CA ARG A 50 -5.45 7.20 -3.00
C ARG A 50 -3.94 7.14 -2.84
N ILE A 51 -3.31 6.22 -3.56
CA ILE A 51 -1.85 6.18 -3.70
C ILE A 51 -1.50 6.97 -4.96
N ASN A 52 -0.80 8.08 -4.80
CA ASN A 52 -0.29 8.82 -5.95
C ASN A 52 1.03 8.19 -6.40
N PHE A 53 1.01 7.54 -7.56
CA PHE A 53 2.23 7.04 -8.17
C PHE A 53 2.83 8.17 -9.00
N SER A 54 4.01 8.66 -8.62
CA SER A 54 4.73 9.63 -9.45
C SER A 54 5.01 8.99 -10.80
N GLY A 55 4.51 9.60 -11.87
CA GLY A 55 4.76 9.14 -13.23
C GLY A 55 6.26 9.07 -13.48
N PHE A 56 6.74 7.92 -13.93
CA PHE A 56 8.12 7.76 -14.36
C PHE A 56 8.37 8.75 -15.51
N ASN A 57 9.14 9.82 -15.24
CA ASN A 57 9.45 10.82 -16.24
C ASN A 57 10.53 10.28 -17.16
N LEU A 58 10.14 9.90 -18.39
CA LEU A 58 11.04 9.43 -19.45
C LEU A 58 11.81 10.56 -20.15
N SER A 59 11.67 11.82 -19.72
CA SER A 59 12.28 12.98 -20.39
C SER A 59 13.78 13.16 -20.08
N LEU A 60 14.42 12.16 -19.47
CA LEU A 60 15.84 12.14 -19.10
C LEU A 60 16.60 10.95 -19.71
N LEU A 61 16.15 10.50 -20.89
CA LEU A 61 16.90 9.65 -21.82
C LEU A 61 17.10 10.39 -23.14
#